data_AF-A0A4R3KWT6-F1
#
_entry.id   AF-A0A4R3KWT6-F1
#
_cell.length_a   1.000
_cell.length_b   1.000
_cell.length_c   1.000
_cell.angle_alpha   90.00
_cell.angle_beta   90.00
_cell.angle_gamma   90.00
#
_symmetry.space_group_name_H-M   'P 1'
#
loop_
_entity.id
_entity.type
_entity.pdbx_description
1 polymer ?
#
loop_
_entity_poly.entity_id
_entity_poly.type
_entity_poly.pdbx_seq_one_letter_code
_entity_poly.pdbx_strand_id
1 'polypeptide(L)'
;MILKMKRFLIPAVLSLVMFSACQPGPKQNHSQSIDSLLDDTVTSEEGRQIKEEKSGSAKVSFEKSYTAPNGIQFNITTLGDDSLRQMQIIAVRDGIFLTDIMEEIVGELIIVRITDLNDNDNPELLIFTETRDDHEYWHFYAYEFSDKDWNKIYFPELSEEALRGYRGEDVYRLIGRDMLRRTFPVFLEKDSTKSSGGKRVIEYMLNEKGEMYIDTILVNKK
;
A
#
# COMPACT_ATOMS: atom_id res chain seq x y z
N MET A 1 -6.34 -22.37 52.22
CA MET A 1 -5.30 -22.80 51.25
C MET A 1 -4.49 -21.56 50.88
N ILE A 2 -3.31 -21.43 51.48
CA ILE A 2 -2.47 -20.21 51.44
C ILE A 2 -1.43 -20.39 50.34
N LEU A 3 -1.43 -19.53 49.32
CA LEU A 3 -0.39 -19.53 48.28
C LEU A 3 0.51 -18.30 48.46
N LYS A 4 1.72 -18.53 48.98
CA LYS A 4 2.81 -17.55 49.09
C LYS A 4 3.49 -17.41 47.73
N MET A 5 3.44 -16.23 47.12
CA MET A 5 4.33 -15.86 46.00
C MET A 5 5.59 -15.16 46.53
N LYS A 6 6.75 -15.75 46.21
CA LYS A 6 8.08 -15.19 46.49
C LYS A 6 8.37 -14.08 45.47
N ARG A 7 8.73 -12.90 45.99
CA ARG A 7 9.29 -11.79 45.21
C ARG A 7 10.74 -12.11 44.86
N PHE A 8 11.10 -12.02 43.59
CA PHE A 8 12.50 -12.02 43.14
C PHE A 8 12.87 -10.60 42.71
N LEU A 9 13.89 -10.07 43.39
CA LEU A 9 14.55 -8.80 43.11
C LEU A 9 15.72 -9.11 42.15
N ILE A 10 15.84 -8.37 41.04
CA ILE A 10 17.05 -8.38 40.20
C ILE A 10 17.49 -6.92 40.03
N PRO A 11 18.71 -6.55 40.44
CA PRO A 11 19.33 -5.28 40.08
C PRO A 11 20.27 -5.47 38.88
N ALA A 12 20.19 -4.61 37.86
CA ALA A 12 21.24 -4.47 36.85
C ALA A 12 21.24 -3.01 36.37
N VAL A 13 22.15 -2.19 36.91
CA VAL A 13 23.48 -1.83 36.37
C VAL A 13 23.40 -0.71 35.33
N LEU A 14 23.78 0.46 35.84
CA LEU A 14 24.06 1.72 35.18
C LEU A 14 25.27 1.57 34.22
N SER A 15 25.14 2.00 32.97
CA SER A 15 26.29 2.17 32.06
C SER A 15 26.14 3.48 31.29
N LEU A 16 27.04 4.40 31.65
CA LEU A 16 27.26 5.72 31.08
C LEU A 16 28.26 5.57 29.93
N VAL A 17 27.88 5.93 28.70
CA VAL A 17 28.82 6.04 27.57
C VAL A 17 28.66 7.43 26.95
N MET A 18 29.73 8.20 27.08
CA MET A 18 29.94 9.51 26.46
C MET A 18 30.34 9.31 25.00
N PHE A 19 29.64 9.95 24.06
CA PHE A 19 30.10 10.07 22.67
C PHE A 19 30.65 11.48 22.41
N SER A 20 31.91 11.51 22.00
CA SER A 20 32.69 12.69 21.61
C SER A 20 32.15 13.37 20.35
N ALA A 21 32.18 14.69 20.37
CA ALA A 21 31.90 15.56 19.24
C ALA A 21 33.05 15.56 18.21
N CYS A 22 32.71 15.54 16.92
CA CYS A 22 33.61 15.83 15.81
C CYS A 22 33.15 17.15 15.14
N GLN A 23 34.02 18.17 15.12
CA GLN A 23 33.82 19.39 14.31
C GLN A 23 34.52 19.23 12.95
N PRO A 24 33.92 19.66 11.84
CA PRO A 24 34.62 19.83 10.56
C PRO A 24 35.18 21.25 10.39
N GLY A 25 36.45 21.36 9.98
CA GLY A 25 37.11 22.60 9.59
C GLY A 25 37.01 22.88 8.08
N PRO A 26 37.06 24.15 7.63
CA PRO A 26 36.91 24.51 6.22
C PRO A 26 38.25 24.83 5.54
N LYS A 27 38.29 24.70 4.19
CA LYS A 27 39.14 25.45 3.21
C LYS A 27 39.14 24.72 1.87
N GLN A 28 39.32 25.32 0.69
CA GLN A 28 39.06 26.64 0.10
C GLN A 28 39.36 26.43 -1.41
N ASN A 29 38.58 27.07 -2.30
CA ASN A 29 38.79 27.04 -3.75
C ASN A 29 40.13 27.68 -4.16
N HIS A 30 40.79 27.12 -5.17
CA HIS A 30 41.57 27.90 -6.11
C HIS A 30 41.49 27.30 -7.52
N SER A 31 41.46 28.20 -8.50
CA SER A 31 41.02 28.01 -9.88
C SER A 31 42.21 28.13 -10.85
N GLN A 32 41.92 27.84 -12.12
CA GLN A 32 42.62 28.24 -13.35
C GLN A 32 43.77 27.32 -13.80
N SER A 33 44.00 27.04 -15.08
CA SER A 33 43.30 27.24 -16.37
C SER A 33 44.26 26.68 -17.42
N ILE A 34 43.82 25.94 -18.45
CA ILE A 34 44.63 25.76 -19.66
C ILE A 34 43.70 25.73 -20.88
N ASP A 35 44.10 26.53 -21.86
CA ASP A 35 43.45 26.92 -23.10
C ASP A 35 43.83 25.99 -24.28
N SER A 36 43.16 26.19 -25.41
CA SER A 36 43.41 25.68 -26.78
C SER A 36 42.67 24.39 -27.22
N LEU A 37 42.14 24.23 -28.45
CA LEU A 37 41.92 25.07 -29.63
C LEU A 37 41.09 24.22 -30.65
N LEU A 38 40.39 24.90 -31.58
CA LEU A 38 39.86 24.49 -32.90
C LEU A 38 38.33 24.30 -33.09
N ASP A 39 37.71 25.42 -33.52
CA ASP A 39 36.96 25.64 -34.78
C ASP A 39 36.13 24.50 -35.42
N ASP A 40 34.80 24.68 -35.49
CA ASP A 40 34.06 24.94 -36.76
C ASP A 40 32.52 24.91 -36.57
N THR A 41 31.81 25.72 -37.36
CA THR A 41 30.37 25.67 -37.74
C THR A 41 29.25 26.26 -36.84
N VAL A 42 28.99 27.56 -37.02
CA VAL A 42 27.76 28.24 -37.52
C VAL A 42 26.34 27.78 -37.07
N THR A 43 25.63 28.76 -36.47
CA THR A 43 24.17 28.98 -36.28
C THR A 43 23.34 28.03 -35.42
N SER A 44 22.93 28.49 -34.23
CA SER A 44 21.63 29.14 -33.97
C SER A 44 21.40 29.23 -32.46
N GLU A 45 21.43 30.44 -31.92
CA GLU A 45 20.99 30.73 -30.56
C GLU A 45 19.50 31.03 -30.59
N GLU A 46 18.68 30.16 -30.00
CA GLU A 46 17.41 30.55 -29.39
C GLU A 46 16.98 29.52 -28.32
N GLY A 47 17.18 29.89 -27.05
CA GLY A 47 16.26 29.58 -25.96
C GLY A 47 16.15 28.13 -25.47
N ARG A 48 17.24 27.48 -25.04
CA ARG A 48 17.11 26.36 -24.09
C ARG A 48 16.78 26.91 -22.70
N GLN A 49 15.48 27.04 -22.41
CA GLN A 49 15.01 27.07 -21.04
C GLN A 49 15.34 25.73 -20.40
N ILE A 50 16.37 25.72 -19.56
CA ILE A 50 16.53 24.68 -18.55
C ILE A 50 15.36 24.90 -17.58
N LYS A 51 14.29 24.10 -17.73
CA LYS A 51 13.35 23.90 -16.65
C LYS A 51 14.16 23.24 -15.52
N GLU A 52 14.49 24.03 -14.51
CA GLU A 52 14.77 23.50 -13.19
C GLU A 52 13.52 22.71 -12.78
N GLU A 53 13.58 21.38 -12.90
CA GLU A 53 12.64 20.51 -12.20
C GLU A 53 12.86 20.74 -10.71
N LYS A 54 12.05 21.65 -10.15
CA LYS A 54 11.78 21.67 -8.72
C LYS A 54 11.32 20.27 -8.36
N SER A 55 12.21 19.51 -7.74
CA SER A 55 11.87 18.36 -6.90
C SER A 55 11.00 18.89 -5.76
N GLY A 56 9.72 19.06 -6.05
CA GLY A 56 8.69 19.22 -5.04
C GLY A 56 8.55 17.86 -4.40
N SER A 57 8.98 17.74 -3.14
CA SER A 57 8.69 16.57 -2.32
C SER A 57 7.18 16.29 -2.42
N ALA A 58 6.83 15.12 -2.97
CA ALA A 58 5.44 14.73 -3.15
C ALA A 58 4.70 14.77 -1.80
N LYS A 59 3.52 15.38 -1.78
CA LYS A 59 2.73 15.59 -0.56
C LYS A 59 2.30 14.24 0.03
N VAL A 60 2.51 14.04 1.33
CA VAL A 60 1.94 12.92 2.07
C VAL A 60 0.41 13.07 2.13
N SER A 61 -0.31 12.09 1.59
CA SER A 61 -1.78 12.05 1.60
C SER A 61 -2.37 11.05 2.57
N PHE A 62 -1.61 10.03 2.96
CA PHE A 62 -1.97 9.07 4.00
C PHE A 62 -0.70 8.64 4.72
N GLU A 63 -0.78 8.48 6.04
CA GLU A 63 0.28 7.87 6.84
C GLU A 63 -0.35 7.22 8.07
N LYS A 64 -0.13 5.91 8.25
CA LYS A 64 -0.63 5.19 9.42
C LYS A 64 0.13 3.90 9.68
N SER A 65 0.26 3.58 10.96
CA SER A 65 0.82 2.31 11.43
C SER A 65 -0.27 1.32 11.84
N TYR A 66 -0.04 0.04 11.56
CA TYR A 66 -0.88 -1.08 11.97
C TYR A 66 -0.03 -2.20 12.55
N THR A 67 -0.62 -3.06 13.38
CA THR A 67 0.07 -4.21 13.96
C THR A 67 -0.79 -5.46 13.81
N ALA A 68 -0.23 -6.49 13.19
CA ALA A 68 -0.84 -7.80 13.06
C ALA A 68 -0.81 -8.56 14.39
N PRO A 69 -1.73 -9.53 14.61
CA PRO A 69 -1.73 -10.37 15.81
C PRO A 69 -0.41 -11.12 16.06
N ASN A 70 0.31 -11.48 14.99
CA ASN A 70 1.62 -12.14 15.08
C ASN A 70 2.80 -11.17 15.28
N GLY A 71 2.54 -9.89 15.54
CA GLY A 71 3.55 -8.89 15.91
C GLY A 71 4.20 -8.14 14.75
N ILE A 72 3.88 -8.45 13.49
CA ILE A 72 4.34 -7.62 12.35
C ILE A 72 3.71 -6.23 12.46
N GLN A 73 4.53 -5.20 12.37
CA GLN A 73 4.12 -3.80 12.30
C GLN A 73 4.26 -3.30 10.87
N PHE A 74 3.20 -2.67 10.35
CA PHE A 74 3.15 -2.07 9.02
C PHE A 74 3.06 -0.56 9.15
N ASN A 75 4.02 0.17 8.59
CA ASN A 75 3.92 1.61 8.37
C ASN A 75 3.57 1.85 6.91
N ILE A 76 2.41 2.45 6.68
CA ILE A 76 1.87 2.65 5.33
C ILE A 76 1.79 4.15 5.08
N THR A 77 2.44 4.60 4.00
CA THR A 77 2.47 6.00 3.57
C THR A 77 2.03 6.09 2.12
N THR A 78 1.22 7.08 1.77
CA THR A 78 0.94 7.43 0.37
C THR A 78 1.38 8.86 0.07
N LEU A 79 1.98 9.04 -1.10
CA LEU A 79 2.45 10.32 -1.62
C LEU A 79 1.67 10.69 -2.90
N GLY A 80 1.39 11.97 -3.07
CA GLY A 80 0.59 12.51 -4.17
C GLY A 80 -0.86 12.79 -3.75
N ASP A 81 -1.56 13.63 -4.51
CA ASP A 81 -2.97 13.97 -4.31
C ASP A 81 -3.83 13.89 -5.58
N ASP A 82 -3.26 13.36 -6.65
CA ASP A 82 -3.89 13.00 -7.91
C ASP A 82 -4.47 11.58 -7.90
N SER A 83 -4.93 11.15 -9.07
CA SER A 83 -5.54 9.83 -9.27
C SER A 83 -4.53 8.69 -9.20
N LEU A 84 -3.25 8.95 -9.52
CA LEU A 84 -2.15 7.98 -9.35
C LEU A 84 -1.31 8.42 -8.15
N ARG A 85 -0.99 7.50 -7.25
CA ARG A 85 -0.21 7.81 -6.05
C ARG A 85 0.88 6.79 -5.86
N GLN A 86 1.92 7.17 -5.13
CA GLN A 86 2.93 6.22 -4.70
C GLN A 86 2.62 5.77 -3.28
N MET A 87 2.47 4.48 -3.06
CA MET A 87 2.31 3.87 -1.75
C MET A 87 3.64 3.23 -1.32
N GLN A 88 4.01 3.44 -0.07
CA GLN A 88 5.10 2.76 0.60
C GLN A 88 4.55 1.93 1.77
N ILE A 89 4.98 0.68 1.88
CA ILE A 89 4.70 -0.20 3.01
C ILE A 89 6.02 -0.67 3.60
N ILE A 90 6.34 -0.21 4.81
CA ILE A 90 7.48 -0.69 5.58
C ILE A 90 6.96 -1.70 6.62
N ALA A 91 7.46 -2.94 6.56
CA ALA A 91 7.12 -3.99 7.49
C ALA A 91 8.29 -4.30 8.44
N VAL A 92 8.02 -4.39 9.73
CA VAL A 92 9.01 -4.66 10.79
C VAL A 92 8.42 -5.67 11.78
N ARG A 93 9.23 -6.61 12.27
CA ARG A 93 8.87 -7.49 13.39
C ARG A 93 9.97 -7.49 14.44
N ASP A 94 9.62 -7.23 15.70
CA ASP A 94 10.58 -7.19 16.81
C ASP A 94 11.80 -6.26 16.57
N GLY A 95 11.58 -5.16 15.85
CA GLY A 95 12.63 -4.22 15.46
C GLY A 95 13.50 -4.68 14.28
N ILE A 96 13.24 -5.86 13.73
CA ILE A 96 13.90 -6.39 12.53
C ILE A 96 13.09 -5.96 11.30
N PHE A 97 13.75 -5.25 10.39
CA PHE A 97 13.20 -4.88 9.10
C PHE A 97 12.90 -6.15 8.28
N LEU A 98 11.67 -6.24 7.76
CA LEU A 98 11.26 -7.32 6.87
C LEU A 98 11.32 -6.88 5.41
N THR A 99 10.63 -5.79 5.07
CA THR A 99 10.55 -5.30 3.69
C THR A 99 10.15 -3.83 3.60
N ASP A 100 10.41 -3.24 2.43
CA ASP A 100 10.00 -1.92 1.99
C ASP A 100 9.39 -2.07 0.58
N ILE A 101 8.07 -2.01 0.51
CA ILE A 101 7.31 -2.18 -0.73
C ILE A 101 6.96 -0.79 -1.24
N MET A 102 7.34 -0.49 -2.48
CA MET A 102 6.89 0.68 -3.22
C MET A 102 5.97 0.25 -4.35
N GLU A 103 4.75 0.79 -4.37
CA GLU A 103 3.76 0.48 -5.39
C GLU A 103 3.00 1.72 -5.85
N GLU A 104 2.82 1.87 -7.16
CA GLU A 104 1.88 2.84 -7.70
C GLU A 104 0.44 2.35 -7.49
N ILE A 105 -0.37 3.16 -6.84
CA ILE A 105 -1.78 2.89 -6.56
C ILE A 105 -2.69 3.89 -7.26
N VAL A 106 -3.92 3.48 -7.54
CA VAL A 106 -4.96 4.35 -8.11
C VAL A 106 -5.92 4.77 -7.01
N GLY A 107 -6.19 6.07 -6.90
CA GLY A 107 -7.13 6.62 -5.93
C GLY A 107 -6.55 6.87 -4.54
N GLU A 108 -7.39 7.39 -3.65
CA GLU A 108 -7.03 7.68 -2.26
C GLU A 108 -7.17 6.41 -1.41
N LEU A 109 -6.21 6.15 -0.52
CA LEU A 109 -6.29 5.03 0.41
C LEU A 109 -7.36 5.31 1.47
N ILE A 110 -8.40 4.48 1.49
CA ILE A 110 -9.56 4.66 2.37
C ILE A 110 -9.58 3.65 3.52
N ILE A 111 -9.13 2.42 3.27
CA ILE A 111 -9.29 1.30 4.21
C ILE A 111 -8.06 0.41 4.18
N VAL A 112 -7.57 0.07 5.37
CA VAL A 112 -6.62 -1.03 5.59
C VAL A 112 -7.27 -2.08 6.49
N ARG A 113 -7.09 -3.35 6.15
CA ARG A 113 -7.46 -4.49 6.98
C ARG A 113 -6.28 -5.43 7.10
N ILE A 114 -6.16 -6.05 8.27
CA ILE A 114 -5.23 -7.15 8.51
C ILE A 114 -6.09 -8.33 8.91
N THR A 115 -5.87 -9.47 8.26
CA THR A 115 -6.61 -10.71 8.52
C THR A 115 -5.68 -11.92 8.33
N ASP A 116 -6.26 -13.11 8.33
CA ASP A 116 -5.61 -14.38 7.99
C ASP A 116 -6.62 -15.16 7.11
N LEU A 117 -6.53 -14.95 5.79
CA LEU A 117 -7.51 -15.37 4.80
C LEU A 117 -7.48 -16.87 4.56
N ASN A 118 -6.32 -17.50 4.70
CA ASN A 118 -6.12 -18.94 4.47
C ASN A 118 -5.80 -19.74 5.75
N ASP A 119 -5.91 -19.11 6.93
CA ASP A 119 -5.71 -19.71 8.26
C ASP A 119 -4.32 -20.36 8.42
N ASN A 120 -3.29 -19.70 7.90
CA ASN A 120 -1.89 -20.18 7.92
C ASN A 120 -0.98 -19.41 8.89
N ASP A 121 -1.55 -18.54 9.74
CA ASP A 121 -0.88 -17.64 10.68
C ASP A 121 0.01 -16.54 10.04
N ASN A 122 0.04 -16.44 8.70
CA ASN A 122 0.65 -15.34 7.97
C ASN A 122 -0.42 -14.27 7.68
N PRO A 123 -0.24 -13.02 8.12
CA PRO A 123 -1.27 -12.00 7.93
C PRO A 123 -1.33 -11.53 6.49
N GLU A 124 -2.54 -11.39 5.96
CA GLU A 124 -2.78 -10.58 4.78
C GLU A 124 -3.09 -9.14 5.15
N LEU A 125 -2.36 -8.23 4.52
CA LEU A 125 -2.62 -6.80 4.51
C LEU A 125 -3.47 -6.48 3.29
N LEU A 126 -4.74 -6.14 3.52
CA LEU A 126 -5.70 -5.76 2.48
C LEU A 126 -5.86 -4.24 2.48
N ILE A 127 -5.59 -3.61 1.34
CA ILE A 127 -5.63 -2.16 1.15
C ILE A 127 -6.66 -1.83 0.07
N PHE A 128 -7.61 -0.99 0.41
CA PHE A 128 -8.63 -0.49 -0.50
C PHE A 128 -8.39 1.00 -0.75
N THR A 129 -8.45 1.36 -2.02
CA THR A 129 -8.36 2.74 -2.48
C THR A 129 -9.60 3.08 -3.29
N GLU A 130 -9.91 4.36 -3.43
CA GLU A 130 -11.10 4.84 -4.13
C GLU A 130 -10.75 6.03 -5.02
N THR A 131 -11.26 6.01 -6.26
CA THR A 131 -11.25 7.18 -7.13
C THR A 131 -12.42 8.11 -6.79
N ARG A 132 -12.15 9.41 -6.78
CA ARG A 132 -13.21 10.44 -6.62
C ARG A 132 -13.81 10.80 -7.98
N ASP A 133 -14.40 9.82 -8.64
CA ASP A 133 -15.20 10.02 -9.86
C ASP A 133 -16.69 9.73 -9.59
N ASP A 134 -17.54 10.00 -10.58
CA ASP A 134 -19.00 9.86 -10.44
C ASP A 134 -19.48 8.42 -10.16
N HIS A 135 -18.60 7.42 -10.28
CA HIS A 135 -18.93 6.00 -10.14
C HIS A 135 -18.17 5.31 -8.99
N GLU A 136 -17.33 6.05 -8.25
CA GLU A 136 -16.54 5.61 -7.08
C GLU A 136 -15.97 4.20 -7.30
N TYR A 137 -14.91 4.09 -8.13
CA TYR A 137 -14.26 2.81 -8.35
C TYR A 137 -13.30 2.50 -7.21
N TRP A 138 -13.51 1.33 -6.61
CA TRP A 138 -12.61 0.80 -5.59
C TRP A 138 -11.51 -0.03 -6.25
N HIS A 139 -10.26 0.29 -5.93
CA HIS A 139 -9.12 -0.55 -6.27
C HIS A 139 -8.63 -1.31 -5.04
N PHE A 140 -7.95 -2.42 -5.30
CA PHE A 140 -7.61 -3.38 -4.28
C PHE A 140 -6.17 -3.88 -4.43
N TYR A 141 -5.46 -3.86 -3.31
CA TYR A 141 -4.08 -4.29 -3.19
C TYR A 141 -3.98 -5.21 -1.98
N ALA A 142 -3.41 -6.40 -2.15
CA ALA A 142 -3.23 -7.35 -1.07
C ALA A 142 -1.84 -7.98 -1.08
N TYR A 143 -1.35 -8.26 0.11
CA TYR A 143 -0.06 -8.86 0.35
C TYR A 143 -0.18 -9.83 1.52
N GLU A 144 0.45 -10.98 1.42
CA GLU A 144 0.65 -11.92 2.52
C GLU A 144 2.08 -11.77 3.03
N PHE A 145 2.24 -11.80 4.36
CA PHE A 145 3.55 -11.64 5.00
C PHE A 145 3.87 -12.84 5.87
N SER A 146 4.92 -13.55 5.49
CA SER A 146 5.54 -14.57 6.34
C SER A 146 6.61 -13.95 7.25
N ASP A 147 7.25 -14.78 8.07
CA ASP A 147 8.34 -14.38 8.95
C ASP A 147 9.55 -13.76 8.24
N LYS A 148 9.77 -14.11 6.97
CA LYS A 148 11.00 -13.74 6.24
C LYS A 148 10.77 -13.25 4.82
N ASP A 149 9.55 -13.37 4.32
CA ASP A 149 9.22 -13.11 2.93
C ASP A 149 7.79 -12.57 2.82
N TRP A 150 7.45 -12.03 1.66
CA TRP A 150 6.12 -11.52 1.37
C TRP A 150 5.75 -11.81 -0.09
N ASN A 151 4.46 -11.92 -0.35
CA ASN A 151 3.93 -12.12 -1.69
C ASN A 151 2.74 -11.20 -1.92
N LYS A 152 2.69 -10.61 -3.13
CA LYS A 152 1.50 -9.90 -3.59
C LYS A 152 0.43 -10.91 -3.97
N ILE A 153 -0.79 -10.67 -3.48
CA ILE A 153 -1.97 -11.48 -3.81
C ILE A 153 -2.69 -10.81 -4.98
N TYR A 154 -2.83 -11.55 -6.07
CA TYR A 154 -3.56 -11.12 -7.26
C TYR A 154 -4.97 -11.69 -7.26
N PHE A 155 -5.92 -10.89 -7.73
CA PHE A 155 -7.31 -11.28 -7.83
C PHE A 155 -7.56 -12.01 -9.15
N PRO A 156 -8.43 -13.03 -9.15
CA PRO A 156 -8.84 -13.68 -10.37
C PRO A 156 -9.65 -12.68 -11.22
N GLU A 157 -9.43 -12.72 -12.54
CA GLU A 157 -10.22 -11.94 -13.48
C GLU A 157 -11.69 -12.35 -13.45
N LEU A 158 -12.59 -11.37 -13.51
CA LEU A 158 -14.02 -11.61 -13.59
C LEU A 158 -14.44 -11.82 -15.05
N SER A 159 -15.28 -12.81 -15.30
CA SER A 159 -15.85 -13.03 -16.63
C SER A 159 -16.78 -11.88 -17.03
N GLU A 160 -17.01 -11.72 -18.34
CA GLU A 160 -17.96 -10.74 -18.86
C GLU A 160 -19.37 -10.91 -18.27
N GLU A 161 -19.80 -12.14 -18.03
CA GLU A 161 -21.08 -12.44 -17.37
C GLU A 161 -21.08 -11.94 -15.92
N ALA A 162 -20.00 -12.18 -15.18
CA ALA A 162 -19.84 -11.69 -13.81
C ALA A 162 -19.77 -10.15 -13.74
N LEU A 163 -19.41 -9.48 -14.82
CA LEU A 163 -19.37 -8.01 -14.92
C LEU A 163 -20.62 -7.41 -15.60
N ARG A 164 -21.58 -8.21 -16.06
CA ARG A 164 -22.75 -7.69 -16.77
C ARG A 164 -23.54 -6.70 -15.91
N GLY A 165 -23.69 -5.46 -16.38
CA GLY A 165 -24.41 -4.40 -15.67
C GLY A 165 -23.62 -3.76 -14.53
N TYR A 166 -22.32 -4.02 -14.42
CA TYR A 166 -21.40 -3.35 -13.50
C TYR A 166 -21.17 -1.89 -13.91
N ARG A 167 -21.22 -0.97 -12.94
CA ARG A 167 -20.92 0.47 -13.13
C ARG A 167 -20.23 1.09 -11.89
N GLY A 168 -19.43 0.31 -11.16
CA GLY A 168 -18.80 0.76 -9.92
C GLY A 168 -19.70 0.58 -8.68
N GLU A 169 -19.55 1.47 -7.70
CA GLU A 169 -20.20 1.41 -6.37
C GLU A 169 -19.90 0.11 -5.60
N ASP A 170 -18.65 -0.34 -5.68
CA ASP A 170 -18.19 -1.54 -5.01
C ASP A 170 -18.08 -1.36 -3.50
N VAL A 171 -18.50 -2.38 -2.77
CA VAL A 171 -18.28 -2.48 -1.33
C VAL A 171 -17.60 -3.80 -1.04
N TYR A 172 -16.44 -3.72 -0.39
CA TYR A 172 -15.71 -4.89 0.11
C TYR A 172 -15.90 -5.06 1.61
N ARG A 173 -16.10 -6.31 2.04
CA ARG A 173 -16.24 -6.68 3.46
C ARG A 173 -15.57 -8.01 3.73
N LEU A 174 -14.86 -8.09 4.84
CA LEU A 174 -14.47 -9.37 5.40
C LEU A 174 -15.70 -10.05 6.01
N ILE A 175 -15.91 -11.30 5.65
CA ILE A 175 -16.91 -12.19 6.24
C ILE A 175 -16.12 -13.23 7.04
N GLY A 176 -16.16 -13.13 8.36
CA GLY A 176 -15.24 -13.91 9.19
C GLY A 176 -13.80 -13.40 9.06
N ARG A 177 -12.83 -14.32 9.05
CA ARG A 177 -11.39 -14.03 8.84
C ARG A 177 -10.89 -14.46 7.47
N ASP A 178 -11.61 -15.36 6.81
CA ASP A 178 -11.17 -16.22 5.70
C ASP A 178 -11.81 -15.88 4.35
N MET A 179 -12.82 -15.00 4.33
CA MET A 179 -13.54 -14.67 3.10
C MET A 179 -13.66 -13.16 2.89
N LEU A 180 -13.30 -12.71 1.69
CA LEU A 180 -13.54 -11.36 1.24
C LEU A 180 -14.76 -11.33 0.32
N ARG A 181 -15.78 -10.58 0.72
CA ARG A 181 -16.99 -10.36 -0.07
C ARG A 181 -16.96 -8.99 -0.74
N ARG A 182 -17.04 -8.98 -2.07
CA ARG A 182 -17.31 -7.80 -2.90
C ARG A 182 -18.80 -7.75 -3.23
N THR A 183 -19.40 -6.56 -3.21
CA THR A 183 -20.80 -6.37 -3.58
C THR A 183 -20.96 -5.08 -4.37
N PHE A 184 -21.70 -5.13 -5.47
CA PHE A 184 -22.02 -3.93 -6.27
C PHE A 184 -23.45 -4.01 -6.85
N PRO A 185 -24.08 -2.85 -7.13
CA PRO A 185 -25.39 -2.81 -7.80
C PRO A 185 -25.33 -3.31 -9.24
N VAL A 186 -26.42 -3.94 -9.71
CA VAL A 186 -26.55 -4.37 -11.11
C VAL A 186 -27.50 -3.44 -11.85
N PHE A 187 -26.98 -2.80 -12.91
CA PHE A 187 -27.75 -1.95 -13.81
C PHE A 187 -28.30 -2.76 -15.00
N LEU A 188 -29.59 -2.64 -15.24
CA LEU A 188 -30.25 -3.15 -16.44
C LEU A 188 -30.18 -2.12 -17.57
N GLU A 189 -30.46 -2.52 -18.81
CA GLU A 189 -30.38 -1.63 -19.99
C GLU A 189 -31.23 -0.36 -19.86
N LYS A 190 -32.37 -0.45 -19.18
CA LYS A 190 -33.28 0.68 -18.92
C LYS A 190 -32.80 1.62 -17.80
N ASP A 191 -31.80 1.22 -17.04
CA ASP A 191 -31.32 1.97 -15.88
C ASP A 191 -30.37 3.08 -16.33
N SER A 192 -30.71 4.33 -15.99
CA SER A 192 -29.82 5.49 -16.19
C SER A 192 -28.88 5.65 -15.01
N THR A 193 -29.39 6.14 -13.87
CA THR A 193 -28.61 6.48 -12.67
C THR A 193 -28.95 5.63 -11.47
N LYS A 194 -30.03 4.83 -11.51
CA LYS A 194 -30.46 3.99 -10.40
C LYS A 194 -30.57 2.54 -10.85
N SER A 195 -29.90 1.65 -10.12
CA SER A 195 -29.94 0.22 -10.38
C SER A 195 -31.27 -0.42 -9.98
N SER A 196 -31.79 -1.27 -10.86
CA SER A 196 -32.98 -2.09 -10.63
C SER A 196 -32.73 -3.60 -10.74
N GLY A 197 -31.51 -4.02 -11.11
CA GLY A 197 -31.12 -5.42 -11.30
C GLY A 197 -30.75 -6.20 -10.02
N GLY A 198 -30.86 -5.58 -8.84
CA GLY A 198 -30.43 -6.17 -7.57
C GLY A 198 -28.97 -5.87 -7.25
N LYS A 199 -28.33 -6.75 -6.45
CA LYS A 199 -26.90 -6.64 -6.10
C LYS A 199 -26.16 -7.90 -6.52
N ARG A 200 -25.01 -7.74 -7.17
CA ARG A 200 -24.07 -8.83 -7.38
C ARG A 200 -23.19 -8.98 -6.17
N VAL A 201 -22.99 -10.22 -5.74
CA VAL A 201 -22.12 -10.61 -4.63
C VAL A 201 -21.07 -11.55 -5.21
N ILE A 202 -19.81 -11.25 -4.94
CA ILE A 202 -18.66 -12.08 -5.31
C ILE A 202 -17.88 -12.36 -4.05
N GLU A 203 -17.61 -13.63 -3.80
CA GLU A 203 -16.86 -14.10 -2.64
C GLU A 203 -15.53 -14.66 -3.10
N TYR A 204 -14.48 -14.13 -2.49
CA TYR A 204 -13.10 -14.52 -2.74
C TYR A 204 -12.54 -15.22 -1.51
N MET A 205 -11.77 -16.27 -1.77
CA MET A 205 -11.02 -17.02 -0.78
C MET A 205 -9.57 -17.16 -1.23
N LEU A 206 -8.66 -17.27 -0.28
CA LEU A 206 -7.23 -17.48 -0.54
C LEU A 206 -6.91 -18.96 -0.32
N ASN A 207 -6.22 -19.59 -1.26
CA ASN A 207 -5.78 -20.97 -1.09
C ASN A 207 -4.41 -21.06 -0.37
N GLU A 208 -3.99 -22.27 -0.02
CA GLU A 208 -2.71 -22.54 0.66
C GLU A 208 -1.47 -22.13 -0.15
N LYS A 209 -1.62 -21.85 -1.45
CA LYS A 209 -0.53 -21.40 -2.33
C LYS A 209 -0.44 -19.88 -2.42
N GLY A 210 -1.28 -19.14 -1.68
CA GLY A 210 -1.36 -17.69 -1.77
C GLY A 210 -2.07 -17.18 -3.03
N GLU A 211 -2.89 -18.02 -3.67
CA GLU A 211 -3.66 -17.66 -4.87
C GLU A 211 -5.12 -17.37 -4.48
N MET A 212 -5.59 -16.15 -4.78
CA MET A 212 -6.98 -15.78 -4.57
C MET A 212 -7.84 -16.44 -5.66
N TYR A 213 -8.97 -17.02 -5.28
CA TYR A 213 -9.93 -17.61 -6.20
C TYR A 213 -11.34 -17.12 -5.89
N ILE A 214 -12.23 -17.24 -6.89
CA ILE A 214 -13.64 -16.96 -6.73
C ILE A 214 -14.30 -18.23 -6.19
N ASP A 215 -14.83 -18.15 -4.98
CA ASP A 215 -15.63 -19.23 -4.41
C ASP A 215 -17.05 -19.18 -4.97
N THR A 216 -17.69 -18.01 -4.88
CA THR A 216 -19.11 -17.86 -5.21
C THR A 216 -19.39 -16.55 -5.95
N ILE A 217 -20.28 -16.62 -6.96
CA ILE A 217 -20.88 -15.46 -7.62
C ILE A 217 -22.40 -15.60 -7.59
N LEU A 218 -23.09 -14.62 -7.02
CA LEU A 218 -24.55 -14.61 -6.92
C LEU A 218 -25.12 -13.24 -7.28
N VAL A 219 -26.35 -13.21 -7.78
CA VAL A 219 -27.14 -11.99 -7.93
C VAL A 219 -28.34 -12.06 -7.01
N ASN A 220 -28.31 -11.25 -5.95
CA ASN A 220 -29.42 -11.10 -5.03
C ASN A 220 -30.43 -10.13 -5.64
N LYS A 221 -31.49 -10.68 -6.22
CA LYS A 221 -32.63 -9.90 -6.71
C LYS A 221 -33.33 -9.25 -5.51
N LYS A 222 -33.77 -8.01 -5.69
CA LYS A 222 -34.65 -7.32 -4.73
C LYS A 222 -36.03 -7.96 -4.71
#